data_AF-A0A4Q3KE65-F1
#
_entry.id   AF-A0A4Q3KE65-F1
#
_cell.length_a   1.000
_cell.length_b   1.000
_cell.length_c   1.000
_cell.angle_alpha   90.00
_cell.angle_beta   90.00
_cell.angle_gamma   90.00
#
_symmetry.space_group_name_H-M   'P 1'
#
loop_
_entity.id
_entity.type
_entity.pdbx_description
1 polymer ?
#
loop_
_entity_poly.entity_id
_entity_poly.type
_entity_poly.pdbx_seq_one_letter_code
_entity_poly.pdbx_strand_id
1 'polypeptide(L)'
;MRWAYCSLRQATGHTQHGAAERSAPLKKEDIPVKGQILLFNAEKGGGAIATADGQRFIFYIDEWMEVQAPARGMSVAFDVDRHYHAHRIQLDISDGPRARAAPTPPPCATPQPRKRKEVLTLWALFLGLVGAHRFYLGAWGWGLVQASTMLSIAAHSTALPHPLIALIFAAMTIFTGVEIIRYIWISDATFESKIQSYPGGQLRPFGFFW
;
A
#
# COMPACT_ATOMS: atom_id res chain seq x y z
N MET A 1 25.64 58.92 -27.20
CA MET A 1 26.22 58.16 -28.33
C MET A 1 25.10 57.36 -28.98
N ARG A 2 24.82 57.68 -30.26
CA ARG A 2 23.92 56.95 -31.17
C ARG A 2 24.56 55.61 -31.57
N TRP A 3 23.75 54.60 -31.90
CA TRP A 3 23.57 54.10 -33.28
C TRP A 3 22.63 52.88 -33.28
N ALA A 4 21.57 53.01 -34.07
CA ALA A 4 20.72 51.92 -34.52
C ALA A 4 21.32 51.30 -35.78
N TYR A 5 21.08 50.01 -36.03
CA TYR A 5 21.07 49.47 -37.39
C TYR A 5 19.87 48.52 -37.57
N CYS A 6 19.04 48.92 -38.52
CA CYS A 6 17.96 48.19 -39.15
C CYS A 6 18.53 47.58 -40.44
N SER A 7 18.20 46.34 -40.79
CA SER A 7 18.28 45.86 -42.17
C SER A 7 17.45 44.59 -42.37
N LEU A 8 16.31 44.77 -43.03
CA LEU A 8 15.52 43.76 -43.73
C LEU A 8 16.32 43.08 -44.86
N ARG A 9 16.03 41.81 -45.16
CA ARG A 9 15.87 41.33 -46.55
C ARG A 9 14.93 40.12 -46.61
N GLN A 10 13.96 40.21 -47.51
CA GLN A 10 12.87 39.25 -47.77
C GLN A 10 13.19 38.27 -48.91
N ALA A 11 12.36 37.21 -48.99
CA ALA A 11 11.85 36.49 -50.17
C ALA A 11 12.85 35.52 -50.86
N THR A 12 12.54 34.35 -51.43
CA THR A 12 11.36 33.67 -52.03
C THR A 12 11.76 32.17 -52.15
N GLY A 13 10.96 31.14 -51.84
CA GLY A 13 9.90 30.55 -52.69
C GLY A 13 10.43 29.53 -53.72
N HIS A 14 10.16 28.21 -53.55
CA HIS A 14 9.67 27.25 -54.60
C HIS A 14 9.71 25.74 -54.18
N THR A 15 8.50 25.18 -53.99
CA THR A 15 7.93 23.87 -54.41
C THR A 15 8.75 22.57 -54.62
N GLN A 16 8.38 21.56 -53.80
CA GLN A 16 8.07 20.12 -54.02
C GLN A 16 8.96 19.16 -54.85
N HIS A 17 9.41 18.05 -54.24
CA HIS A 17 9.06 16.64 -54.60
C HIS A 17 9.81 15.57 -53.76
N GLY A 18 9.12 14.48 -53.39
CA GLY A 18 9.69 13.16 -53.00
C GLY A 18 9.96 12.97 -51.49
N ALA A 19 9.08 12.42 -50.66
CA ALA A 19 8.65 11.02 -50.60
C ALA A 19 9.82 10.01 -50.47
N ALA A 20 10.37 9.87 -49.26
CA ALA A 20 10.88 8.61 -48.72
C ALA A 20 11.16 8.74 -47.22
N GLU A 21 10.45 7.91 -46.45
CA GLU A 21 10.91 7.30 -45.20
C GLU A 21 11.75 8.13 -44.22
N ARG A 22 11.06 8.72 -43.26
CA ARG A 22 11.45 8.45 -41.88
C ARG A 22 10.21 8.45 -41.00
N SER A 23 9.52 7.30 -41.03
CA SER A 23 8.61 6.87 -39.98
C SER A 23 9.40 6.89 -38.67
N ALA A 24 9.40 8.04 -38.00
CA ALA A 24 9.80 8.11 -36.61
C ALA A 24 8.88 7.11 -35.88
N PRO A 25 9.42 6.06 -35.24
CA PRO A 25 8.55 5.20 -34.45
C PRO A 25 7.90 6.09 -33.40
N LEU A 26 6.57 6.07 -33.35
CA LEU A 26 5.77 6.61 -32.26
C LEU A 26 6.52 6.32 -30.96
N LYS A 27 6.99 7.39 -30.31
CA LYS A 27 7.60 7.35 -28.99
C LYS A 27 6.53 6.79 -28.08
N LYS A 28 6.55 5.46 -27.89
CA LYS A 28 5.73 4.75 -26.93
C LYS A 28 5.97 5.49 -25.63
N GLU A 29 4.94 6.14 -25.09
CA GLU A 29 4.96 6.60 -23.72
C GLU A 29 5.08 5.34 -22.87
N ASP A 30 6.32 4.92 -22.66
CA ASP A 30 6.67 3.92 -21.68
C ASP A 30 6.29 4.54 -20.33
N ILE A 31 5.16 4.09 -19.80
CA ILE A 31 4.69 4.50 -18.50
C ILE A 31 5.77 4.04 -17.50
N PRO A 32 6.43 4.98 -16.78
CA PRO A 32 7.53 4.61 -15.91
C PRO A 32 7.00 3.70 -14.80
N VAL A 33 7.68 2.57 -14.61
CA VAL A 33 7.32 1.56 -13.61
C VAL A 33 7.77 2.05 -12.24
N LYS A 34 6.90 1.89 -11.25
CA LYS A 34 7.20 2.26 -9.86
C LYS A 34 7.72 1.07 -9.07
N GLY A 35 8.78 1.29 -8.29
CA GLY A 35 9.33 0.28 -7.40
C GLY A 35 10.11 0.85 -6.24
N GLN A 36 10.67 -0.05 -5.43
CA GLN A 36 11.43 0.26 -4.25
C GLN A 36 12.79 -0.44 -4.27
N ILE A 37 13.85 0.27 -3.93
CA ILE A 37 15.21 -0.31 -3.86
C ILE A 37 15.25 -1.34 -2.71
N LEU A 38 15.44 -2.61 -3.01
CA LEU A 38 15.57 -3.67 -1.99
C LEU A 38 16.94 -3.65 -1.34
N LEU A 39 17.98 -3.48 -2.15
CA LEU A 39 19.36 -3.45 -1.74
C LEU A 39 20.18 -2.74 -2.81
N PHE A 40 21.23 -2.06 -2.36
CA PHE A 40 22.26 -1.48 -3.23
C PHE A 40 23.61 -1.86 -2.65
N ASN A 41 24.50 -2.38 -3.51
CA ASN A 41 25.87 -2.67 -3.17
C ASN A 41 26.78 -1.68 -3.89
N ALA A 42 27.36 -0.74 -3.14
CA ALA A 42 28.25 0.27 -3.68
C ALA A 42 29.58 -0.32 -4.20
N GLU A 43 30.08 -1.42 -3.61
CA GLU A 43 31.30 -2.09 -4.07
C GLU A 43 31.13 -2.77 -5.43
N LYS A 44 29.92 -3.28 -5.70
CA LYS A 44 29.58 -3.94 -6.97
C LYS A 44 28.89 -3.01 -7.97
N GLY A 45 28.63 -1.75 -7.60
CA GLY A 45 27.96 -0.78 -8.46
C GLY A 45 26.55 -1.19 -8.90
N GLY A 46 25.86 -2.01 -8.13
CA GLY A 46 24.59 -2.61 -8.55
C GLY A 46 23.64 -2.92 -7.40
N GLY A 47 22.35 -3.04 -7.72
CA GLY A 47 21.29 -3.25 -6.76
C GLY A 47 20.07 -3.94 -7.35
N ALA A 48 19.05 -4.13 -6.51
CA ALA A 48 17.78 -4.72 -6.90
C ALA A 48 16.62 -3.80 -6.52
N ILE A 49 15.65 -3.65 -7.41
CA ILE A 49 14.39 -2.94 -7.22
C ILE A 49 13.25 -3.95 -7.18
N ALA A 50 12.28 -3.78 -6.29
CA ALA A 50 11.04 -4.54 -6.29
C ALA A 50 9.86 -3.65 -6.65
N THR A 51 9.00 -4.12 -7.55
CA THR A 51 7.71 -3.46 -7.85
C THR A 51 6.63 -3.88 -6.86
N ALA A 52 5.51 -3.14 -6.85
CA ALA A 52 4.34 -3.49 -6.04
C ALA A 52 3.79 -4.89 -6.35
N ASP A 53 3.96 -5.34 -7.59
CA ASP A 53 3.54 -6.67 -8.06
C ASP A 53 4.50 -7.80 -7.62
N GLY A 54 5.56 -7.47 -6.88
CA GLY A 54 6.54 -8.44 -6.37
C GLY A 54 7.63 -8.84 -7.37
N GLN A 55 7.64 -8.24 -8.58
CA GLN A 55 8.66 -8.47 -9.58
C GLN A 55 9.96 -7.75 -9.19
N ARG A 56 11.10 -8.40 -9.46
CA ARG A 56 12.43 -7.89 -9.09
C ARG A 56 13.23 -7.56 -10.33
N PHE A 57 13.82 -6.38 -10.33
CA PHE A 57 14.65 -5.86 -11.41
C PHE A 57 16.04 -5.57 -10.87
N ILE A 58 17.07 -5.95 -11.62
CA ILE A 58 18.45 -5.59 -11.31
C ILE A 58 18.75 -4.26 -11.97
N PHE A 59 19.42 -3.38 -11.23
CA PHE A 59 19.91 -2.11 -11.74
C PHE A 59 21.39 -1.92 -11.44
N TYR A 60 22.02 -1.09 -12.26
CA TYR A 60 23.40 -0.65 -12.09
C TYR A 60 23.43 0.84 -11.72
N ILE A 61 24.49 1.27 -11.05
CA ILE A 61 24.67 2.66 -10.63
C ILE A 61 24.75 3.62 -11.83
N ASP A 62 25.17 3.13 -13.00
CA ASP A 62 25.24 3.93 -14.23
C ASP A 62 23.87 4.39 -14.74
N GLU A 63 22.80 3.71 -14.32
CA GLU A 63 21.41 4.01 -14.67
C GLU A 63 20.73 4.95 -13.67
N TRP A 64 21.44 5.31 -12.60
CA TRP A 64 20.94 6.16 -11.53
C TRP A 64 21.08 7.63 -11.94
N MET A 65 19.94 8.34 -12.01
CA MET A 65 19.92 9.72 -12.51
C MET A 65 19.95 10.79 -11.41
N GLU A 66 19.92 10.39 -10.15
CA GLU A 66 19.83 11.31 -9.02
C GLU A 66 21.19 11.61 -8.41
N VAL A 67 21.36 12.82 -7.88
CA VAL A 67 22.61 13.24 -7.25
C VAL A 67 22.89 12.49 -5.94
N GLN A 68 21.83 12.02 -5.25
CA GLN A 68 21.94 11.24 -4.03
C GLN A 68 22.16 9.76 -4.34
N ALA A 69 23.10 9.08 -3.69
CA ALA A 69 23.33 7.66 -3.90
C ALA A 69 22.08 6.79 -3.57
N PRO A 70 21.83 5.72 -4.35
CA PRO A 70 20.70 4.83 -4.13
C PRO A 70 20.80 4.14 -2.77
N ALA A 71 19.75 4.23 -1.96
CA ALA A 71 19.68 3.60 -0.65
C ALA A 71 18.49 2.65 -0.52
N ARG A 72 18.62 1.68 0.38
CA ARG A 72 17.58 0.68 0.64
C ARG A 72 16.27 1.34 1.02
N GLY A 73 15.29 1.06 0.18
CA GLY A 73 13.89 1.38 0.28
C GLY A 73 13.50 2.80 -0.10
N MET A 74 14.34 3.47 -0.89
CA MET A 74 13.90 4.59 -1.72
C MET A 74 12.85 4.14 -2.73
N SER A 75 11.81 4.94 -2.91
CA SER A 75 10.81 4.77 -3.97
C SER A 75 11.33 5.40 -5.25
N VAL A 76 11.32 4.63 -6.33
CA VAL A 76 11.91 5.02 -7.59
C VAL A 76 10.96 4.74 -8.74
N ALA A 77 10.99 5.61 -9.73
CA ALA A 77 10.38 5.40 -11.03
C ALA A 77 11.49 5.03 -12.01
N PHE A 78 11.28 3.98 -12.81
CA PHE A 78 12.28 3.48 -13.74
C PHE A 78 11.63 2.92 -15.00
N ASP A 79 12.37 2.95 -16.09
CA ASP A 79 11.98 2.33 -17.34
C ASP A 79 12.55 0.90 -17.38
N VAL A 80 11.80 -0.04 -17.98
CA VAL A 80 12.25 -1.42 -18.14
C VAL A 80 12.66 -1.64 -19.59
N ASP A 81 13.91 -2.03 -19.82
CA ASP A 81 14.38 -2.39 -21.16
C ASP A 81 13.94 -3.81 -21.56
N ARG A 82 14.10 -4.18 -22.84
CA ARG A 82 13.76 -5.49 -23.41
C ARG A 82 14.44 -6.67 -22.70
N HIS A 83 15.52 -6.41 -21.97
CA HIS A 83 16.28 -7.40 -21.21
C HIS A 83 15.90 -7.47 -19.71
N TYR A 84 14.78 -6.87 -19.29
CA TYR A 84 14.33 -6.84 -17.89
C TYR A 84 15.33 -6.15 -16.93
N HIS A 85 16.09 -5.18 -17.44
CA HIS A 85 16.93 -4.29 -16.65
C HIS A 85 16.22 -2.97 -16.40
N ALA A 86 16.40 -2.43 -15.20
CA ALA A 86 15.89 -1.11 -14.86
C ALA A 86 16.88 -0.05 -15.35
N HIS A 87 16.40 0.82 -16.24
CA HIS A 87 17.15 1.93 -16.83
C HIS A 87 16.48 3.26 -16.47
N ARG A 88 17.25 4.36 -16.50
CA ARG A 88 16.75 5.72 -16.24
C ARG A 88 16.02 5.86 -14.89
N ILE A 89 16.69 5.46 -13.81
CA ILE A 89 16.11 5.38 -12.47
C ILE A 89 16.13 6.75 -11.83
N GLN A 90 14.94 7.22 -11.43
CA GLN A 90 14.72 8.51 -10.78
C GLN A 90 13.95 8.31 -9.49
N LEU A 91 14.07 9.24 -8.55
CA LEU A 91 13.25 9.24 -7.36
C LEU A 91 11.81 9.58 -7.75
N ASP A 92 10.83 8.80 -7.29
CA ASP A 92 9.42 9.15 -7.47
C ASP A 92 9.05 10.27 -6.48
N ILE A 93 9.23 11.52 -6.91
CA ILE A 93 8.93 12.74 -6.12
C ILE A 93 7.41 13.03 -6.08
N SER A 94 6.57 12.17 -6.67
CA SER A 94 5.10 12.32 -6.61
C SER A 94 4.54 12.17 -5.17
N ASP A 95 5.32 11.55 -4.26
CA ASP A 95 5.10 11.63 -2.82
C ASP A 95 6.06 12.68 -2.23
N GLY A 96 5.53 13.83 -1.80
CA GLY A 96 6.25 14.86 -1.05
C GLY A 96 7.01 14.28 0.17
N PRO A 97 7.96 15.04 0.75
CA PRO A 97 9.15 14.50 1.40
C PRO A 97 8.82 13.56 2.56
N ARG A 98 8.75 12.25 2.26
CA ARG A 98 9.03 11.21 3.24
C ARG A 98 10.55 11.07 3.30
N ALA A 99 11.18 12.04 3.96
CA ALA A 99 12.56 11.95 4.39
C ALA A 99 12.75 10.64 5.16
N ARG A 100 13.21 9.59 4.47
CA ARG A 100 13.73 8.39 5.10
C ARG A 100 15.11 8.80 5.60
N ALA A 101 15.17 9.22 6.86
CA ALA A 101 16.43 9.32 7.59
C ALA A 101 17.25 8.04 7.36
N ALA A 102 18.57 8.20 7.29
CA ALA A 102 19.54 7.11 7.42
C ALA A 102 19.13 6.17 8.57
N PRO A 103 19.59 4.90 8.60
CA PRO A 103 19.41 4.06 9.77
C PRO A 103 20.27 4.60 10.92
N THR A 104 19.83 5.72 11.52
CA THR A 104 20.02 5.98 12.93
C THR A 104 19.49 4.72 13.63
N PRO A 105 20.24 4.07 14.54
CA PRO A 105 19.65 3.02 15.37
C PRO A 105 18.35 3.60 15.91
N PRO A 106 17.21 2.94 15.65
CA PRO A 106 15.92 3.57 15.83
C PRO A 106 15.85 4.09 17.26
N PRO A 107 15.55 5.38 17.51
CA PRO A 107 15.25 5.83 18.85
C PRO A 107 13.98 5.12 19.24
N CYS A 108 14.13 3.95 19.88
CA CYS A 108 13.07 2.98 20.16
C CYS A 108 12.02 2.97 19.05
N ALA A 109 12.27 2.26 17.94
CA ALA A 109 11.17 1.80 17.10
C ALA A 109 10.34 0.90 18.02
N THR A 110 9.34 1.50 18.67
CA THR A 110 8.37 0.78 19.48
C THR A 110 7.89 -0.32 18.57
N PRO A 111 8.07 -1.61 18.93
CA PRO A 111 7.54 -2.69 18.14
C PRO A 111 6.08 -2.35 17.87
N GLN A 112 5.74 -2.04 16.62
CA GLN A 112 4.34 -1.81 16.28
C GLN A 112 3.63 -3.08 16.71
N PRO A 113 2.66 -3.00 17.63
CA PRO A 113 2.10 -4.18 18.26
C PRO A 113 1.51 -5.06 17.15
N ARG A 114 2.24 -6.13 16.83
CA ARG A 114 1.87 -7.06 15.78
C ARG A 114 0.61 -7.77 16.24
N LYS A 115 -0.51 -7.51 15.57
CA LYS A 115 -1.76 -8.20 15.84
C LYS A 115 -1.58 -9.67 15.49
N ARG A 116 -1.81 -10.54 16.46
CA ARG A 116 -1.62 -11.99 16.33
C ARG A 116 -2.95 -12.64 16.03
N LYS A 117 -2.96 -13.54 15.04
CA LYS A 117 -4.17 -14.30 14.68
C LYS A 117 -4.63 -15.17 15.84
N GLU A 118 -3.70 -15.83 16.54
CA GLU A 118 -4.01 -16.75 17.63
C GLU A 118 -4.72 -16.01 18.77
N VAL A 119 -4.22 -14.82 19.10
CA VAL A 119 -4.84 -13.93 20.08
C VAL A 119 -6.25 -13.59 19.59
N LEU A 120 -6.40 -13.08 18.37
CA LEU A 120 -7.71 -12.75 17.81
C LEU A 120 -8.71 -13.93 17.88
N THR A 121 -8.29 -15.13 17.48
CA THR A 121 -9.15 -16.32 17.47
C THR A 121 -9.54 -16.74 18.88
N LEU A 122 -8.62 -16.66 19.86
CA LEU A 122 -8.92 -16.94 21.27
C LEU A 122 -9.91 -15.91 21.83
N TRP A 123 -9.68 -14.62 21.58
CA TRP A 123 -10.62 -13.57 21.97
C TRP A 123 -11.99 -13.76 21.31
N ALA A 124 -12.04 -14.21 20.06
CA ALA A 124 -13.27 -14.49 19.35
C ALA A 124 -13.98 -15.74 19.90
N LEU A 125 -13.25 -16.77 20.31
CA LEU A 125 -13.84 -17.99 20.85
C LEU A 125 -14.47 -17.74 22.24
N PHE A 126 -13.74 -17.08 23.14
CA PHE A 126 -14.18 -16.90 24.52
C PHE A 126 -15.05 -15.65 24.73
N LEU A 127 -14.74 -14.56 24.03
CA LEU A 127 -15.41 -13.27 24.18
C LEU A 127 -16.07 -12.81 22.87
N GLY A 128 -16.33 -13.74 21.94
CA GLY A 128 -16.94 -13.45 20.65
C GLY A 128 -18.33 -12.87 20.75
N LEU A 129 -19.18 -13.41 21.66
CA LEU A 129 -20.54 -12.90 21.85
C LEU A 129 -20.57 -11.48 22.43
N VAL A 130 -19.56 -11.11 23.22
CA VAL A 130 -19.38 -9.75 23.75
C VAL A 130 -18.76 -8.81 22.70
N GLY A 131 -17.98 -9.35 21.76
CA GLY A 131 -17.36 -8.61 20.66
C GLY A 131 -15.92 -8.17 20.91
N ALA A 132 -15.23 -8.75 21.90
CA ALA A 132 -13.87 -8.35 22.27
C ALA A 132 -12.84 -8.50 21.14
N HIS A 133 -13.02 -9.49 20.27
CA HIS A 133 -12.17 -9.69 19.09
C HIS A 133 -12.25 -8.52 18.10
N ARG A 134 -13.38 -7.80 18.04
CA ARG A 134 -13.51 -6.61 17.19
C ARG A 134 -12.76 -5.40 17.75
N PHE A 135 -12.73 -5.27 19.07
CA PHE A 135 -11.87 -4.29 19.74
C PHE A 135 -10.39 -4.58 19.47
N TYR A 136 -9.98 -5.85 19.48
CA TYR A 136 -8.62 -6.24 19.12
C TYR A 136 -8.24 -5.83 17.68
N LEU A 137 -9.18 -5.94 16.74
CA LEU A 137 -9.00 -5.51 15.35
C LEU A 137 -9.03 -3.98 15.16
N GLY A 138 -9.53 -3.21 16.14
CA GLY A 138 -9.71 -1.76 16.05
C GLY A 138 -11.11 -1.34 15.55
N ALA A 139 -11.97 -2.31 15.23
CA ALA A 139 -13.37 -2.10 14.87
C ALA A 139 -14.25 -1.89 16.11
N TRP A 140 -13.89 -0.89 16.92
CA TRP A 140 -14.50 -0.64 18.23
C TRP A 140 -15.98 -0.21 18.15
N GLY A 141 -16.43 0.36 17.03
CA GLY A 141 -17.83 0.71 16.82
C GLY A 141 -18.72 -0.53 16.78
N TRP A 142 -18.34 -1.55 16.00
CA TRP A 142 -19.05 -2.83 15.97
C TRP A 142 -18.95 -3.59 17.30
N GLY A 143 -17.79 -3.52 17.96
CA GLY A 143 -17.62 -4.08 19.31
C GLY A 143 -18.57 -3.45 20.33
N LEU A 144 -18.79 -2.13 20.27
CA LEU A 144 -19.68 -1.42 21.18
C LEU A 144 -21.15 -1.75 20.93
N VAL A 145 -21.57 -1.85 19.66
CA VAL A 145 -22.92 -2.29 19.30
C VAL A 145 -23.18 -3.67 19.89
N GLN A 146 -22.26 -4.61 19.67
CA GLN A 146 -22.37 -5.97 20.18
C GLN A 146 -22.41 -6.05 21.71
N ALA A 147 -21.51 -5.34 22.40
CA ALA A 147 -21.49 -5.28 23.86
C ALA A 147 -22.78 -4.67 24.42
N SER A 148 -23.28 -3.58 23.80
CA SER A 148 -24.53 -2.92 24.21
C SER A 148 -25.75 -3.82 24.00
N THR A 149 -25.81 -4.53 22.87
CA THR A 149 -26.86 -5.53 22.63
C THR A 149 -26.81 -6.65 23.65
N MET A 150 -25.62 -7.18 23.96
CA MET A 150 -25.45 -8.24 24.96
C MET A 150 -25.90 -7.79 26.36
N LEU A 151 -25.53 -6.57 26.78
CA LEU A 151 -25.97 -5.98 28.05
C LEU A 151 -27.49 -5.75 28.07
N SER A 152 -28.06 -5.30 26.95
CA SER A 152 -29.50 -5.10 26.81
C SER A 152 -30.24 -6.44 26.96
N ILE A 153 -29.79 -7.50 26.28
CA ILE A 153 -30.37 -8.84 26.40
C ILE A 153 -30.29 -9.35 27.85
N ALA A 154 -29.13 -9.18 28.50
CA ALA A 154 -28.95 -9.56 29.90
C ALA A 154 -29.91 -8.80 30.84
N ALA A 155 -30.10 -7.49 30.64
CA ALA A 155 -31.00 -6.67 31.44
C ALA A 155 -32.49 -7.00 31.24
N HIS A 156 -32.88 -7.42 30.03
CA HIS A 156 -34.29 -7.73 29.70
C HIS A 156 -34.65 -9.21 29.93
N SER A 157 -33.68 -10.05 30.33
CA SER A 157 -33.87 -11.47 30.64
C SER A 157 -34.88 -11.74 31.77
N THR A 158 -35.27 -10.71 32.52
CA THR A 158 -36.23 -10.80 33.62
C THR A 158 -37.61 -10.20 33.32
N ALA A 159 -37.87 -9.67 32.10
CA ALA A 159 -39.11 -8.90 31.86
C ALA A 159 -39.78 -8.97 30.47
N LEU A 160 -39.12 -9.43 29.38
CA LEU A 160 -39.70 -9.39 28.01
C LEU A 160 -40.19 -10.75 27.48
N PRO A 161 -41.08 -10.76 26.46
CA PRO A 161 -41.42 -11.97 25.73
C PRO A 161 -40.16 -12.55 25.07
N HIS A 162 -39.86 -13.79 25.44
CA HIS A 162 -38.61 -14.48 25.15
C HIS A 162 -38.32 -14.78 23.65
N PRO A 163 -39.28 -14.90 22.70
CA PRO A 163 -38.95 -15.40 21.37
C PRO A 163 -38.16 -14.42 20.49
N LEU A 164 -38.41 -13.10 20.58
CA LEU A 164 -37.68 -12.10 19.78
C LEU A 164 -36.23 -11.95 20.24
N ILE A 165 -36.03 -11.94 21.55
CA ILE A 165 -34.69 -11.88 22.17
C ILE A 165 -33.89 -13.13 21.80
N ALA A 166 -34.51 -14.31 21.88
CA ALA A 166 -33.88 -15.56 21.48
C ALA A 166 -33.46 -15.55 20.00
N LEU A 167 -34.28 -14.98 19.11
CA LEU A 167 -33.96 -14.86 17.69
C LEU A 167 -32.75 -13.95 17.45
N ILE A 168 -32.70 -12.78 18.09
CA ILE A 168 -31.56 -11.85 17.99
C ILE A 168 -30.28 -12.52 18.52
N PHE A 169 -30.38 -13.21 19.66
CA PHE A 169 -29.25 -13.93 20.25
C PHE A 169 -28.74 -15.06 19.34
N ALA A 170 -29.64 -15.84 18.74
CA ALA A 170 -29.28 -16.87 17.78
C ALA A 170 -28.59 -16.29 16.55
N ALA A 171 -29.13 -15.20 15.97
CA ALA A 171 -28.52 -14.52 14.83
C ALA A 171 -27.11 -13.99 15.14
N MET A 172 -26.91 -13.39 16.32
CA MET A 172 -25.58 -12.95 16.77
C MET A 172 -24.60 -14.10 16.95
N THR A 173 -25.06 -15.22 17.52
CA THR A 173 -24.24 -16.42 17.73
C THR A 173 -23.81 -17.02 16.40
N ILE A 174 -24.72 -17.12 15.43
CA ILE A 174 -24.42 -17.60 14.08
C ILE A 174 -23.40 -16.68 13.40
N PHE A 175 -23.64 -15.37 13.42
CA PHE A 175 -22.74 -14.39 12.79
C PHE A 175 -21.33 -14.42 13.39
N THR A 176 -21.23 -14.51 14.72
CA THR A 176 -19.95 -14.64 15.43
C THR A 176 -19.28 -15.98 15.11
N GLY A 177 -20.05 -17.08 15.03
CA GLY A 177 -19.55 -18.39 14.65
C GLY A 177 -18.92 -18.41 13.26
N VAL A 178 -19.56 -17.76 12.27
CA VAL A 178 -19.01 -17.59 10.92
C VAL A 178 -17.67 -16.84 10.97
N GLU A 179 -17.56 -15.79 11.77
CA GLU A 179 -16.29 -15.07 11.93
C GLU A 179 -15.20 -15.93 12.57
N ILE A 180 -15.52 -16.70 13.61
CA ILE A 180 -14.58 -17.61 14.27
C ILE A 180 -14.05 -18.64 13.27
N ILE A 181 -14.92 -19.29 12.51
CA ILE A 181 -14.53 -20.28 11.49
C ILE A 181 -13.57 -19.63 10.48
N ARG A 182 -13.89 -18.42 10.02
CA ARG A 182 -13.02 -17.69 9.10
C ARG A 182 -11.66 -17.34 9.72
N TYR A 183 -11.60 -16.93 10.98
CA TYR A 183 -10.33 -16.68 11.66
C TYR A 183 -9.47 -17.95 11.79
N ILE A 184 -10.11 -19.11 11.95
CA ILE A 184 -9.42 -20.40 11.97
C ILE A 184 -8.88 -20.75 10.57
N TRP A 185 -9.65 -20.46 9.51
CA TRP A 185 -9.31 -20.84 8.14
C TRP A 185 -8.37 -19.88 7.42
N ILE A 186 -8.31 -18.60 7.81
CA ILE A 186 -7.38 -17.64 7.21
C ILE A 186 -5.92 -17.98 7.62
N SER A 187 -5.02 -18.02 6.64
CA SER A 187 -3.59 -18.21 6.92
C SER A 187 -3.00 -16.97 7.58
N ASP A 188 -1.93 -17.15 8.36
CA ASP A 188 -1.29 -16.03 9.07
C ASP A 188 -0.74 -14.99 8.08
N ALA A 189 -0.18 -15.45 6.96
CA ALA A 189 0.31 -14.56 5.90
C ALA A 189 -0.81 -13.68 5.30
N THR A 190 -1.97 -14.28 5.01
CA THR A 190 -3.14 -13.54 4.49
C THR A 190 -3.75 -12.63 5.54
N PHE A 191 -3.74 -13.03 6.81
CA PHE A 191 -4.19 -12.19 7.91
C PHE A 191 -3.33 -10.94 8.02
N GLU A 192 -2.02 -11.09 8.06
CA GLU A 192 -1.06 -9.99 8.20
C GLU A 192 -1.10 -9.05 7.00
N SER A 193 -1.20 -9.59 5.77
CA SER A 193 -1.32 -8.76 4.57
C SER A 193 -2.60 -7.91 4.60
N LYS A 194 -3.74 -8.48 5.05
CA LYS A 194 -4.98 -7.73 5.24
C LYS A 194 -4.83 -6.66 6.32
N ILE A 195 -4.23 -6.97 7.46
CA ILE A 195 -4.03 -5.98 8.53
C ILE A 195 -3.16 -4.81 8.06
N GLN A 196 -2.11 -5.08 7.28
CA GLN A 196 -1.22 -4.07 6.72
C GLN A 196 -1.88 -3.19 5.65
N SER A 197 -2.91 -3.72 4.97
CA SER A 197 -3.68 -2.94 3.99
C SER A 197 -4.52 -1.83 4.63
N TYR A 198 -4.82 -1.89 5.93
CA TYR A 198 -5.57 -0.84 6.62
C TYR A 198 -4.67 0.32 7.04
N PRO A 199 -5.13 1.59 6.88
CA PRO A 199 -4.41 2.76 7.37
C PRO A 199 -4.10 2.63 8.87
N GLY A 200 -2.81 2.65 9.23
CA GLY A 200 -2.37 2.51 10.62
C GLY A 200 -2.43 1.10 11.20
N GLY A 201 -2.62 0.06 10.37
CA GLY A 201 -2.64 -1.35 10.82
C GLY A 201 -3.86 -1.69 11.69
N GLN A 202 -4.92 -0.89 11.61
CA GLN A 202 -6.14 -1.06 12.40
C GLN A 202 -7.38 -0.82 11.55
N LEU A 203 -8.45 -1.52 11.91
CA LEU A 203 -9.74 -1.26 11.31
C LEU A 203 -10.28 0.08 11.80
N ARG A 204 -11.06 0.74 10.94
CA ARG A 204 -11.86 1.90 11.31
C ARG A 204 -12.95 1.48 12.32
N PRO A 205 -13.60 2.42 13.04
CA PRO A 205 -14.62 2.10 14.05
C PRO A 205 -15.71 1.15 13.53
N PHE A 206 -16.17 1.36 12.29
CA PHE A 206 -17.13 0.50 11.59
C PHE A 206 -16.48 -0.27 10.42
N GLY A 207 -15.16 -0.42 10.46
CA GLY A 207 -14.41 -1.19 9.50
C GLY A 207 -14.75 -2.67 9.65
N PHE A 208 -14.69 -3.38 8.53
CA PHE A 208 -14.90 -4.80 8.53
C PHE A 208 -13.64 -5.52 8.09
N PHE A 209 -13.44 -6.66 8.74
CA PHE A 209 -12.46 -7.64 8.32
C PHE A 209 -13.28 -8.71 7.60
N TRP A 210 -13.18 -8.80 6.27
CA TRP A 210 -13.68 -9.93 5.46
C TRP A 210 -12.53 -10.48 4.65
#